data_AF-A0A7C4G9V5-F1
#
_entry.id   AF-A0A7C4G9V5-F1
#
_cell.length_a   1.000
_cell.length_b   1.000
_cell.length_c   1.000
_cell.angle_alpha   90.00
_cell.angle_beta   90.00
_cell.angle_gamma   90.00
#
_symmetry.space_group_name_H-M   'P 1'
#
loop_
_entity.id
_entity.type
_entity.pdbx_description
1 polymer ?
#
loop_
_entity_poly.entity_id
_entity_poly.type
_entity_poly.pdbx_seq_one_letter_code
_entity_poly.pdbx_strand_id
1 'polypeptide(L)'
;MEKFKYGLDSMSRCPGCGFENTNPAKMWRHGRFNVQAYICINCKAKYEEYYDVNGEHCLTLRLQRDKCYIKIWNLKKLLEE
;
A
#
# COMPACT_ATOMS: atom_id res chain seq x y z
N MET A 1 -11.88 -0.20 -22.25
CA MET A 1 -11.63 0.20 -20.86
C MET A 1 -11.27 -1.05 -20.07
N GLU A 2 -9.98 -1.32 -19.90
CA GLU A 2 -9.52 -2.43 -19.04
C GLU A 2 -9.86 -2.11 -17.59
N LYS A 3 -10.79 -2.87 -17.02
CA LYS A 3 -11.07 -2.84 -15.60
C LYS A 3 -9.84 -3.42 -14.90
N PHE A 4 -9.12 -2.61 -14.13
CA PHE A 4 -8.08 -3.10 -13.23
C PHE A 4 -8.67 -4.22 -12.37
N LYS A 5 -8.20 -5.45 -12.58
CA LYS A 5 -8.76 -6.69 -12.03
C LYS A 5 -8.61 -6.83 -10.51
N TYR A 6 -8.13 -5.78 -9.82
CA TYR A 6 -7.74 -5.80 -8.41
C TYR A 6 -8.59 -4.88 -7.52
N GLY A 7 -9.65 -4.28 -8.06
CA GLY A 7 -10.38 -3.18 -7.41
C GLY A 7 -11.47 -3.54 -6.39
N LEU A 8 -11.56 -4.75 -5.82
CA LEU A 8 -12.68 -5.08 -4.93
C LEU A 8 -12.38 -5.70 -3.56
N ASP A 9 -11.19 -6.27 -3.27
CA ASP A 9 -10.95 -6.93 -1.97
C ASP A 9 -9.51 -6.80 -1.44
N SER A 10 -8.78 -5.70 -1.71
CA SER A 10 -7.45 -5.51 -1.10
C SER A 10 -7.60 -5.08 0.37
N MET A 11 -7.72 -6.09 1.23
CA MET A 11 -7.64 -5.94 2.67
C MET A 11 -6.22 -5.59 3.08
N SER A 12 -6.06 -4.42 3.68
CA SER A 12 -4.81 -3.92 4.20
C SER A 12 -4.85 -3.77 5.71
N ARG A 13 -3.84 -4.30 6.38
CA ARG A 13 -3.71 -4.17 7.84
C ARG A 13 -3.00 -2.87 8.20
N CYS A 14 -3.70 -1.97 8.88
CA CYS A 14 -3.15 -0.67 9.27
C CYS A 14 -1.87 -0.82 10.11
N PRO A 15 -0.74 -0.23 9.70
CA PRO A 15 0.52 -0.30 10.45
C PRO A 15 0.50 0.51 11.77
N GLY A 16 -0.56 1.29 12.02
CA GLY A 16 -0.71 2.09 13.23
C GLY A 16 -1.50 1.42 14.34
N CYS A 17 -2.60 0.74 14.02
CA CYS A 17 -3.49 0.14 15.01
C CYS A 17 -3.85 -1.33 14.73
N GLY A 18 -3.39 -1.89 13.61
CA GLY A 18 -3.67 -3.27 13.22
C GLY A 18 -5.06 -3.54 12.65
N PHE A 19 -5.91 -2.52 12.52
CA PHE A 19 -7.25 -2.62 11.93
C PHE A 19 -7.20 -2.91 10.42
N GLU A 20 -8.10 -3.76 9.92
CA GLU A 20 -8.18 -4.16 8.52
C GLU A 20 -9.02 -3.16 7.71
N ASN A 21 -8.42 -2.53 6.69
CA ASN A 21 -9.08 -1.60 5.79
C ASN A 21 -9.31 -2.29 4.45
N THR A 22 -10.55 -2.33 3.99
CA THR A 22 -10.95 -3.07 2.78
C THR A 22 -10.83 -2.25 1.49
N ASN A 23 -10.90 -0.92 1.59
CA ASN A 23 -10.95 -0.03 0.43
C ASN A 23 -9.81 0.98 0.47
N PRO A 24 -8.93 1.01 -0.54
CA PRO A 24 -7.97 2.09 -0.69
C PRO A 24 -8.70 3.41 -1.01
N ALA A 25 -8.23 4.50 -0.42
CA ALA A 25 -8.70 5.85 -0.70
C ALA A 25 -8.26 6.34 -2.09
N LYS A 26 -7.11 5.87 -2.57
CA LYS A 26 -6.58 6.19 -3.89
C LYS A 26 -5.67 5.08 -4.38
N MET A 27 -5.63 4.87 -5.69
CA MET A 27 -4.68 3.97 -6.34
C MET A 27 -3.97 4.70 -7.48
N TRP A 28 -2.69 4.40 -7.69
CA TRP A 28 -1.91 4.91 -8.81
C TRP A 28 -0.73 3.99 -9.13
N ARG A 29 -0.05 4.26 -10.23
CA ARG A 29 1.19 3.57 -10.61
C ARG A 29 2.40 4.47 -10.33
N HIS A 30 3.44 3.92 -9.73
CA HIS A 30 4.72 4.59 -9.49
C HIS A 30 5.84 3.73 -10.05
N GLY A 31 6.32 4.06 -11.25
CA GLY A 31 7.26 3.20 -11.99
C GLY A 31 6.65 1.82 -12.28
N ARG A 32 7.30 0.75 -11.81
CA ARG A 32 6.78 -0.63 -11.89
C ARG A 32 5.85 -1.04 -10.75
N PHE A 33 5.59 -0.15 -9.79
CA PHE A 33 4.74 -0.46 -8.65
C PHE A 33 3.29 0.00 -8.85
N ASN A 34 2.35 -0.85 -8.45
CA ASN A 34 0.97 -0.48 -8.19
C ASN A 34 0.88 -0.03 -6.73
N VAL A 35 0.43 1.20 -6.50
CA VAL A 35 0.36 1.80 -5.17
C VAL A 35 -1.09 1.94 -4.76
N GLN A 36 -1.38 1.50 -3.53
CA GLN A 36 -2.68 1.64 -2.89
C GLN A 36 -2.53 2.48 -1.62
N ALA A 37 -3.15 3.66 -1.58
CA ALA A 37 -3.16 4.50 -0.39
C ALA A 37 -4.41 4.30 0.44
N TYR A 38 -4.21 4.26 1.75
CA TYR A 38 -5.26 4.04 2.73
C TYR A 38 -5.29 5.17 3.76
N ILE A 39 -6.49 5.46 4.23
CA ILE A 39 -6.73 6.25 5.43
C ILE A 39 -7.45 5.31 6.39
N CYS A 40 -6.77 4.91 7.47
CA CYS A 40 -7.34 3.95 8.40
C CYS A 40 -8.65 4.49 9.00
N ILE A 41 -9.74 3.74 8.91
CA ILE A 41 -11.03 4.21 9.44
C ILE A 41 -11.03 4.32 10.97
N ASN A 42 -10.24 3.48 11.64
CA ASN A 42 -10.11 3.43 13.11
C ASN A 42 -9.21 4.54 13.65
N CYS A 43 -7.92 4.56 13.30
CA CYS A 43 -6.94 5.50 13.89
C CYS A 43 -6.57 6.68 12.99
N LYS A 44 -7.19 6.83 11.81
CA LYS A 44 -6.95 7.90 10.82
C LYS A 44 -5.50 7.99 10.30
N ALA A 45 -4.65 7.02 10.60
CA ALA A 45 -3.31 6.94 10.05
C ALA A 45 -3.38 6.83 8.51
N LYS A 46 -2.53 7.60 7.83
CA LYS A 46 -2.33 7.51 6.38
C LYS A 46 -1.16 6.61 6.09
N TYR A 47 -1.33 5.71 5.15
CA TYR A 47 -0.28 4.78 4.75
C TYR A 47 -0.52 4.28 3.33
N GLU A 48 0.52 3.71 2.74
CA GLU A 48 0.56 3.29 1.34
C GLU A 48 1.15 1.88 1.27
N GLU A 49 0.57 1.04 0.42
CA GLU A 49 1.07 -0.29 0.11
C GLU A 49 1.50 -0.35 -1.34
N TYR A 50 2.69 -0.88 -1.56
CA TYR A 50 3.33 -0.95 -2.86
C TYR A 50 3.37 -2.41 -3.29
N TYR A 51 2.79 -2.70 -4.44
CA TYR A 51 2.78 -4.01 -5.06
C TYR A 51 3.56 -3.96 -6.37
N ASP A 52 4.26 -5.03 -6.74
CA ASP A 52 4.88 -5.11 -8.06
C ASP A 52 3.82 -5.31 -9.18
N VAL A 53 4.28 -5.44 -10.42
CA VAL A 53 3.42 -5.72 -11.58
C VAL A 53 2.73 -7.09 -11.51
N ASN A 54 3.26 -8.03 -10.70
CA ASN A 54 2.70 -9.36 -10.49
C ASN A 54 1.72 -9.41 -9.30
N GLY A 55 1.61 -8.31 -8.53
CA GLY A 55 0.76 -8.21 -7.35
C GLY A 55 1.45 -8.61 -6.03
N GLU A 56 2.77 -8.77 -6.00
CA GLU A 56 3.52 -9.07 -4.78
C GLU A 56 3.69 -7.82 -3.91
N HIS A 57 3.33 -7.90 -2.63
CA HIS A 57 3.51 -6.79 -1.68
C HIS A 57 5.00 -6.56 -1.39
N CYS A 58 5.52 -5.41 -1.82
CA CYS A 58 6.93 -5.05 -1.74
C CYS A 58 7.25 -4.25 -0.47
N LEU A 59 6.48 -3.20 -0.18
CA LEU A 59 6.66 -2.38 1.02
C LEU A 59 5.37 -1.69 1.47
N THR A 60 5.37 -1.27 2.74
CA THR A 60 4.36 -0.39 3.33
C THR A 60 5.03 0.90 3.82
N LEU A 61 4.51 2.05 3.41
CA LEU A 61 4.91 3.37 3.91
C LEU A 61 3.83 3.92 4.84
N ARG A 62 4.19 4.28 6.06
CA ARG A 62 3.30 5.04 6.95
C ARG A 62 3.84 6.45 7.12
N LEU A 63 3.03 7.42 6.70
CA LEU A 63 3.34 8.84 6.79
C LEU A 63 2.89 9.39 8.15
N GLN A 64 3.80 10.03 8.87
CA GLN A 64 3.53 10.90 10.02
C GLN A 64 4.12 12.28 9.72
N ARG A 65 3.69 13.32 10.46
CA ARG A 65 4.02 14.73 10.16
C ARG A 65 5.52 14.97 9.91
N ASP A 66 6.36 14.35 10.73
CA ASP A 66 7.81 14.52 10.77
C ASP A 66 8.58 13.21 10.53
N LYS A 67 7.87 12.08 10.38
CA LYS A 67 8.46 10.74 10.33
C LYS A 67 7.81 9.90 9.25
N CYS A 68 8.63 9.15 8.52
CA CYS A 68 8.15 8.08 7.65
C CYS A 68 8.60 6.74 8.24
N TYR A 69 7.67 5.81 8.39
CA TYR A 69 7.98 4.44 8.75
C TYR A 69 7.86 3.58 7.50
N ILE A 70 8.92 2.84 7.20
CA ILE A 70 9.00 1.96 6.05
C ILE A 70 9.07 0.53 6.57
N LYS A 71 8.14 -0.31 6.14
CA LYS A 71 8.23 -1.76 6.32
C LYS A 71 8.47 -2.40 4.97
N ILE A 72 9.64 -3.01 4.81
CA ILE A 72 10.00 -3.73 3.59
C ILE A 72 9.55 -5.18 3.75
N TRP A 73 8.76 -5.67 2.81
CA TRP A 73 8.31 -7.05 2.76
C TRP A 73 9.18 -7.89 1.81
N ASN A 74 9.62 -7.29 0.69
CA ASN A 74 10.49 -7.95 -0.26
C ASN A 74 11.55 -6.97 -0.80
N LEU A 75 12.75 -7.02 -0.23
CA LEU A 75 13.85 -6.13 -0.61
C LEU A 75 14.34 -6.38 -2.05
N LYS A 76 14.40 -7.64 -2.49
CA LYS A 76 14.87 -7.97 -3.86
C LYS A 76 13.97 -7.30 -4.89
N LYS A 77 12.65 -7.42 -4.69
CA LYS A 77 11.63 -6.76 -5.51
C LYS A 77 11.61 -5.25 -5.40
N LEU A 78 12.38 -4.61 -4.54
CA LEU A 78 12.56 -3.15 -4.55
C LEU A 78 13.80 -2.72 -5.35
N LEU A 79 14.80 -3.59 -5.41
CA LEU A 79 16.09 -3.32 -6.04
C LEU A 79 16.17 -3.79 -7.50
N GLU A 80 15.21 -4.60 -7.95
CA GLU A 80 15.05 -4.93 -9.38
C GLU A 80 14.74 -3.64 -10.17
N GLU A 81 15.50 -3.34 -11.22
CA GLU A 81 15.24 -2.18 -12.09
C GLU A 81 14.11 -2.47 -13.09
#